data_AF-A0A6L5QNN5-F1
#
_entry.id   AF-A0A6L5QNN5-F1
#
_cell.length_a   1.000
_cell.length_b   1.000
_cell.length_c   1.000
_cell.angle_alpha   90.00
_cell.angle_beta   90.00
_cell.angle_gamma   90.00
#
_symmetry.space_group_name_H-M   'P 1'
#
loop_
_entity.id
_entity.type
_entity.pdbx_description
1 polymer ?
#
loop_
_entity_poly.entity_id
_entity_poly.type
_entity_poly.pdbx_seq_one_letter_code
_entity_poly.pdbx_strand_id
1 'polypeptide(L)'
;MLAGLCAMQLGLAVAAESPALTDADRSAVKLGIRRDFLTAVSGACGRKFPEHASTYDSAVQAWRKTNEVRLKQADVLMVSRTSSDDARVMGPLLEEEKRTLQDWQTNKLGISQQKAPSMADCDKLYASLATLP
;
A
#
# COMPACT_ATOMS: atom_id res chain seq x y z
N MET A 1 48.82 -34.18 -26.97
CA MET A 1 49.45 -33.76 -25.69
C MET A 1 49.43 -32.23 -25.72
N LEU A 2 48.84 -31.43 -24.83
CA LEU A 2 48.25 -31.54 -23.49
C LEU A 2 46.98 -30.64 -23.49
N ALA A 3 45.81 -31.11 -23.06
CA ALA A 3 45.29 -31.02 -21.69
C ALA A 3 45.33 -29.59 -21.11
N GLY A 4 44.14 -28.99 -20.94
CA GLY A 4 43.95 -27.67 -20.34
C GLY A 4 42.52 -27.48 -19.86
N LEU A 5 42.13 -28.26 -18.85
CA LEU A 5 40.93 -28.02 -18.04
C LEU A 5 41.06 -26.67 -17.32
N CYS A 6 40.02 -25.83 -17.37
CA CYS A 6 39.75 -24.89 -16.29
C CYS A 6 38.25 -24.60 -16.18
N ALA A 7 37.66 -25.29 -15.22
CA ALA A 7 36.62 -24.83 -14.29
C ALA A 7 35.43 -24.06 -14.87
N MET A 8 34.35 -24.80 -15.13
CA MET A 8 33.00 -24.30 -14.92
C MET A 8 32.87 -23.86 -13.46
N GLN A 9 32.96 -22.56 -13.20
CA GLN A 9 32.53 -21.98 -11.94
C GLN A 9 31.02 -22.10 -11.85
N LEU A 10 30.59 -23.21 -11.26
CA LEU A 10 29.28 -23.36 -10.61
C LEU A 10 29.19 -22.30 -9.52
N GLY A 11 28.76 -21.10 -9.91
CA GLY A 11 28.27 -20.10 -8.97
C GLY A 11 27.05 -20.69 -8.30
N LEU A 12 27.23 -21.19 -7.08
CA LEU A 12 26.14 -21.40 -6.13
C LEU A 12 25.38 -20.08 -6.04
N ALA A 13 24.23 -20.02 -6.71
CA ALA A 13 23.21 -19.06 -6.40
C ALA A 13 22.77 -19.37 -4.97
N VAL A 14 23.44 -18.75 -3.99
CA VAL A 14 22.88 -18.60 -2.65
C VAL A 14 21.62 -17.77 -2.88
N ALA A 15 20.48 -18.45 -2.98
CA ALA A 15 19.19 -17.81 -2.85
C ALA A 15 19.21 -17.16 -1.47
N ALA A 16 19.45 -15.85 -1.43
CA ALA A 16 19.27 -15.07 -0.22
C ALA A 16 17.76 -15.06 0.03
N GLU A 17 17.29 -16.06 0.79
CA GLU A 17 15.90 -16.10 1.24
C GLU A 17 15.61 -14.78 1.95
N SER A 18 14.71 -13.99 1.36
CA SER A 18 14.31 -12.73 1.96
C SER A 18 13.66 -13.05 3.31
N PRO A 19 14.15 -12.47 4.42
CA PRO A 19 13.65 -12.81 5.74
C PRO A 19 12.14 -12.53 5.82
N ALA A 20 11.40 -13.48 6.38
CA ALA A 20 9.96 -13.37 6.55
C ALA A 20 9.58 -12.05 7.25
N LEU A 21 8.52 -11.40 6.78
CA LEU A 21 8.03 -10.17 7.41
C LEU A 21 7.49 -10.49 8.81
N THR A 22 7.92 -9.68 9.78
CA THR A 22 7.30 -9.67 11.12
C THR A 22 5.87 -9.13 11.03
N ASP A 23 5.04 -9.36 12.05
CA ASP A 23 3.69 -8.79 12.09
C ASP A 23 3.70 -7.25 12.07
N ALA A 24 4.71 -6.65 12.71
CA ALA A 24 4.91 -5.21 12.68
C ALA A 24 5.20 -4.72 11.25
N ASP A 25 6.06 -5.42 10.51
CA ASP A 25 6.37 -5.07 9.12
C ASP A 25 5.14 -5.24 8.22
N ARG A 26 4.41 -6.35 8.34
CA ARG A 26 3.16 -6.58 7.60
C ARG A 26 2.16 -5.44 7.85
N SER A 27 2.01 -5.04 9.11
CA SER A 27 1.11 -3.95 9.50
C SER A 27 1.58 -2.59 8.97
N ALA A 28 2.88 -2.33 8.92
CA ALA A 28 3.43 -1.12 8.31
C ALA A 28 3.20 -1.08 6.79
N VAL A 29 3.42 -2.19 6.09
CA VAL A 29 3.18 -2.31 4.64
C VAL A 29 1.72 -2.06 4.30
N LYS A 30 0.78 -2.68 5.02
CA LYS A 30 -0.65 -2.43 4.88
C LYS A 30 -1.00 -0.95 5.07
N LEU A 31 -0.40 -0.30 6.06
CA LEU A 31 -0.58 1.13 6.29
C LEU A 31 -0.05 2.00 5.13
N GLY A 32 1.07 1.62 4.51
CA GLY A 32 1.57 2.23 3.28
C GLY A 32 0.58 2.12 2.12
N ILE A 33 -0.01 0.93 1.91
CA ILE A 33 -1.04 0.70 0.89
C ILE A 33 -2.27 1.59 1.13
N ARG A 34 -2.71 1.74 2.38
CA ARG A 34 -3.80 2.65 2.76
C ARG A 34 -3.49 4.10 2.40
N ARG A 35 -2.28 4.57 2.67
CA ARG A 35 -1.84 5.92 2.27
C ARG A 35 -1.96 6.11 0.77
N ASP A 36 -1.48 5.15 -0.02
CA ASP A 36 -1.47 5.26 -1.48
C ASP A 36 -2.91 5.25 -2.03
N PHE A 37 -3.77 4.41 -1.45
CA PHE A 37 -5.21 4.43 -1.69
C PHE A 37 -5.83 5.81 -1.41
N LEU A 38 -5.61 6.37 -0.21
CA LEU A 38 -6.14 7.69 0.17
C LEU A 38 -5.64 8.81 -0.75
N THR A 39 -4.39 8.72 -1.21
CA THR A 39 -3.80 9.69 -2.14
C THR A 39 -4.46 9.62 -3.50
N ALA A 40 -4.68 8.41 -4.02
CA ALA A 40 -5.35 8.21 -5.30
C ALA A 40 -6.82 8.70 -5.25
N VAL A 41 -7.54 8.36 -4.18
CA VAL A 41 -8.95 8.77 -4.02
C VAL A 41 -9.08 10.27 -3.76
N SER A 42 -8.16 10.91 -3.03
CA SER A 42 -8.22 12.37 -2.79
C SER A 42 -7.96 13.14 -4.05
N GLY A 43 -6.96 12.73 -4.84
CA GLY A 43 -6.75 13.27 -6.17
C GLY A 43 -7.96 13.10 -7.09
N ALA A 44 -8.63 11.94 -7.07
CA ALA A 44 -9.81 11.70 -7.90
C ALA A 44 -11.04 12.52 -7.45
N CYS A 45 -11.37 12.50 -6.15
CA CYS A 45 -12.47 13.27 -5.58
C CYS A 45 -12.24 14.77 -5.72
N GLY A 46 -11.03 15.26 -5.44
CA GLY A 46 -10.68 16.68 -5.57
C GLY A 46 -10.70 17.20 -7.00
N ARG A 47 -10.31 16.39 -8.00
CA ARG A 47 -10.48 16.76 -9.42
C ARG A 47 -11.95 16.83 -9.84
N LYS A 48 -12.80 15.96 -9.27
CA LYS A 48 -14.23 15.89 -9.61
C LYS A 48 -15.06 16.94 -8.89
N PHE A 49 -14.69 17.29 -7.65
CA PHE A 49 -15.36 18.24 -6.77
C PHE A 49 -14.32 19.25 -6.21
N PRO A 50 -13.83 20.18 -7.04
CA PRO A 50 -12.73 21.08 -6.68
C PRO A 50 -12.99 21.92 -5.42
N GLU A 51 -14.25 22.28 -5.18
CA GLU A 51 -14.69 23.06 -4.02
C GLU A 51 -14.55 22.30 -2.69
N HIS A 52 -14.40 20.96 -2.71
CA HIS A 52 -14.12 20.14 -1.53
C HIS A 52 -12.65 19.67 -1.45
N ALA A 53 -11.82 19.94 -2.47
CA ALA A 53 -10.48 19.37 -2.57
C ALA A 53 -9.60 19.66 -1.35
N SER A 54 -9.62 20.91 -0.84
CA SER A 54 -8.86 21.28 0.36
C SER A 54 -9.30 20.52 1.62
N THR A 55 -10.60 20.23 1.75
CA THR A 55 -11.15 19.43 2.85
C THR A 55 -10.65 17.99 2.78
N TYR A 56 -10.67 17.39 1.58
CA TYR A 56 -10.18 16.02 1.36
C TYR A 56 -8.69 15.92 1.66
N ASP A 57 -7.88 16.85 1.13
CA ASP A 57 -6.45 16.89 1.39
C ASP A 57 -6.15 17.06 2.88
N SER A 58 -6.86 17.95 3.57
CA SER A 58 -6.69 18.17 5.01
C SER A 58 -7.00 16.93 5.84
N ALA A 59 -8.08 16.21 5.49
CA ALA A 59 -8.44 14.95 6.16
C ALA A 59 -7.34 13.88 5.98
N VAL A 60 -6.80 13.74 4.76
CA VAL A 60 -5.69 12.80 4.49
C VAL A 60 -4.43 13.20 5.25
N GLN A 61 -4.10 14.49 5.31
CA GLN A 61 -2.92 14.96 6.05
C GLN A 61 -3.06 14.75 7.56
N ALA A 62 -4.24 14.97 8.12
CA ALA A 62 -4.52 14.66 9.52
C ALA A 62 -4.33 13.16 9.82
N TRP A 63 -4.87 12.29 8.95
CA TRP A 63 -4.69 10.84 9.08
C TRP A 63 -3.21 10.44 8.97
N ARG A 64 -2.46 11.02 8.02
CA ARG A 64 -1.02 10.75 7.85
C ARG A 64 -0.22 11.15 9.09
N LYS A 65 -0.52 12.32 9.66
CA LYS A 65 0.16 12.81 10.86
C LYS A 65 -0.02 11.87 12.06
N THR A 66 -1.23 11.36 12.27
CA THR A 66 -1.50 10.36 13.32
C THR A 66 -0.73 9.04 13.12
N ASN A 67 -0.33 8.75 11.88
CA ASN A 67 0.29 7.49 11.48
C ASN A 67 1.79 7.63 11.10
N GLU A 68 2.40 8.79 11.32
CA GLU A 68 3.69 9.19 10.72
C GLU A 68 4.81 8.18 10.97
N VAL A 69 5.00 7.74 12.22
CA VAL A 69 6.08 6.82 12.60
C VAL A 69 5.97 5.49 11.84
N ARG A 70 4.75 4.94 11.74
CA ARG A 70 4.51 3.67 11.06
C ARG A 70 4.58 3.80 9.54
N LEU A 71 4.18 4.96 9.01
CA LEU A 71 4.34 5.26 7.58
C LEU A 71 5.82 5.36 7.19
N LYS A 72 6.67 5.94 8.04
CA LYS A 72 8.13 5.94 7.81
C LYS A 72 8.72 4.52 7.79
N GLN A 73 8.25 3.64 8.67
CA GLN A 73 8.64 2.22 8.63
C GLN A 73 8.19 1.57 7.31
N ALA A 74 6.97 1.84 6.85
CA ALA A 74 6.48 1.35 5.56
C ALA A 74 7.38 1.82 4.41
N ASP A 75 7.78 3.10 4.39
CA ASP A 75 8.68 3.64 3.37
C ASP A 75 10.04 2.94 3.37
N VAL A 76 10.64 2.75 4.54
CA VAL A 76 11.90 2.01 4.69
C VAL A 76 11.76 0.58 4.15
N LEU A 77 10.67 -0.12 4.48
CA LEU A 77 10.41 -1.47 3.97
C LEU A 77 10.27 -1.49 2.44
N MET A 78 9.52 -0.55 1.86
CA MET A 78 9.31 -0.49 0.41
C MET A 78 10.59 -0.22 -0.39
N VAL A 79 11.53 0.58 0.14
CA VAL A 79 12.81 0.86 -0.54
C VAL A 79 13.89 -0.19 -0.28
N SER A 80 13.78 -0.95 0.81
CA SER A 80 14.75 -1.99 1.18
C SER A 80 14.42 -3.37 0.60
N ARG A 81 13.16 -3.60 0.22
CA ARG A 81 12.64 -4.89 -0.25
C ARG A 81 12.26 -4.85 -1.72
N THR A 82 13.28 -4.86 -2.58
CA THR A 82 13.13 -4.66 -4.03
C THR A 82 13.40 -5.90 -4.88
N SER A 83 13.69 -7.05 -4.26
CA SER A 83 13.99 -8.29 -4.98
C SER A 83 12.71 -8.99 -5.49
N SER A 84 12.87 -9.97 -6.40
CA SER A 84 11.74 -10.80 -6.83
C SER A 84 11.16 -11.66 -5.68
N ASP A 85 12.00 -12.05 -4.72
CA ASP A 85 11.54 -12.79 -3.54
C ASP A 85 10.76 -11.87 -2.59
N ASP A 86 11.18 -10.62 -2.43
CA ASP A 86 10.41 -9.62 -1.71
C ASP A 86 9.04 -9.39 -2.37
N ALA A 87 8.98 -9.31 -3.70
CA ALA A 87 7.72 -9.17 -4.42
C ALA A 87 6.77 -10.35 -4.15
N ARG A 88 7.28 -11.58 -4.04
CA ARG A 88 6.48 -12.76 -3.65
C ARG A 88 5.92 -12.66 -2.24
N VAL A 89 6.62 -12.01 -1.32
CA VAL A 89 6.17 -11.82 0.07
C VAL A 89 5.20 -10.64 0.21
N MET A 90 5.45 -9.55 -0.53
CA MET A 90 4.71 -8.30 -0.44
C MET A 90 3.42 -8.31 -1.27
N GLY A 91 3.42 -8.97 -2.43
CA GLY A 91 2.26 -9.06 -3.32
C GLY A 91 0.97 -9.56 -2.65
N PRO A 92 1.02 -10.65 -1.85
CA PRO A 92 -0.16 -11.12 -1.10
C PRO A 92 -0.72 -10.09 -0.11
N LEU A 93 0.13 -9.25 0.50
CA LEU A 93 -0.32 -8.19 1.41
C LEU A 93 -1.08 -7.09 0.67
N LEU A 94 -0.65 -6.75 -0.54
CA LEU A 94 -1.36 -5.80 -1.40
C LEU A 94 -2.76 -6.31 -1.76
N GLU A 95 -2.87 -7.57 -2.18
CA GLU A 95 -4.17 -8.15 -2.54
C GLU A 95 -5.10 -8.31 -1.34
N GLU A 96 -4.56 -8.66 -0.17
CA GLU A 96 -5.31 -8.68 1.08
C GLU A 96 -5.85 -7.28 1.42
N GLU A 97 -4.97 -6.28 1.42
CA GLU A 97 -5.35 -4.93 1.82
C GLU A 97 -6.32 -4.27 0.83
N LYS A 98 -6.18 -4.57 -0.46
CA LYS A 98 -7.14 -4.15 -1.49
C LYS A 98 -8.54 -4.69 -1.19
N ARG A 99 -8.68 -5.96 -0.80
CA ARG A 99 -9.98 -6.55 -0.41
C ARG A 99 -10.53 -5.89 0.86
N THR A 100 -9.68 -5.66 1.85
CA THR A 100 -10.05 -4.96 3.09
C THR A 100 -10.57 -3.55 2.81
N LEU A 101 -9.88 -2.78 1.97
CA LEU A 101 -10.30 -1.44 1.57
C LEU A 101 -11.58 -1.43 0.73
N GLN A 102 -11.76 -2.44 -0.12
CA GLN A 102 -12.99 -2.63 -0.88
C GLN A 102 -14.17 -2.94 0.05
N ASP A 103 -14.03 -3.90 0.97
CA ASP A 103 -15.04 -4.24 1.97
C ASP A 103 -15.41 -3.03 2.83
N TRP A 104 -14.41 -2.27 3.28
CA TRP A 104 -14.66 -1.05 4.03
C TRP A 104 -15.49 -0.04 3.22
N GLN A 105 -15.11 0.24 1.96
CA GLN A 105 -15.88 1.15 1.10
C GLN A 105 -17.30 0.65 0.84
N THR A 106 -17.47 -0.62 0.46
CA THR A 106 -18.78 -1.13 0.03
C THR A 106 -19.67 -1.46 1.22
N ASN A 107 -19.16 -2.22 2.18
CA ASN A 107 -19.95 -2.86 3.21
C ASN A 107 -20.01 -2.02 4.49
N LYS A 108 -18.99 -1.22 4.78
CA LYS A 108 -19.02 -0.28 5.93
C LYS A 108 -19.54 1.09 5.53
N LEU A 109 -19.08 1.63 4.40
CA LEU A 109 -19.48 2.96 3.96
C LEU A 109 -20.65 2.97 2.98
N GLY A 110 -21.04 1.84 2.39
CA GLY A 110 -22.14 1.82 1.41
C GLY A 110 -21.81 2.52 0.09
N ILE A 111 -20.53 2.75 -0.20
CA ILE A 111 -20.07 3.41 -1.42
C ILE A 111 -19.98 2.37 -2.54
N SER A 112 -20.71 2.60 -3.62
CA SER A 112 -20.74 1.66 -4.76
C SER A 112 -19.43 1.71 -5.55
N GLN A 113 -18.87 0.54 -5.85
CA GLN A 113 -17.73 0.39 -6.78
C GLN A 113 -18.17 0.30 -8.25
N GLN A 114 -19.48 0.22 -8.52
CA GLN A 114 -20.02 0.05 -9.88
C GLN A 114 -20.31 1.39 -10.57
N LYS A 115 -20.24 2.50 -9.83
CA LYS A 115 -20.55 3.83 -10.33
C LYS A 115 -19.45 4.79 -9.89
N ALA A 116 -19.27 5.86 -10.66
CA ALA A 116 -18.40 6.94 -10.23
C ALA A 116 -18.93 7.53 -8.91
N PRO A 117 -18.07 7.84 -7.92
CA PRO A 117 -18.51 8.36 -6.64
C PRO A 117 -19.22 9.71 -6.83
N SER A 118 -20.28 9.91 -6.05
CA SER A 118 -20.90 11.21 -5.85
C SER A 118 -20.07 12.06 -4.87
N MET A 119 -20.40 13.34 -4.76
CA MET A 119 -19.77 14.22 -3.77
C MET A 119 -20.01 13.71 -2.35
N ALA A 120 -21.25 13.29 -2.06
CA ALA A 120 -21.62 12.70 -0.78
C ALA A 120 -20.83 11.43 -0.45
N ASP A 121 -20.49 10.61 -1.45
CA ASP A 121 -19.62 9.44 -1.26
C ASP A 121 -18.19 9.85 -0.89
N CYS A 122 -17.63 10.83 -1.59
CA CYS A 122 -16.31 11.38 -1.26
C CYS A 122 -16.31 11.99 0.15
N ASP A 123 -17.28 12.85 0.47
CA ASP A 123 -17.42 13.46 1.80
C ASP A 123 -17.53 12.39 2.90
N LYS A 124 -18.35 11.36 2.68
CA LYS A 124 -18.52 10.24 3.61
C LYS A 124 -17.21 9.48 3.83
N LEU A 125 -16.45 9.22 2.77
CA LEU A 125 -15.16 8.54 2.85
C LEU A 125 -14.18 9.32 3.74
N TYR A 126 -14.05 10.63 3.52
CA TYR A 126 -13.12 11.47 4.30
C TYR A 126 -13.58 11.74 5.73
N ALA A 127 -14.90 11.82 5.98
CA ALA A 127 -15.44 11.85 7.33
C ALA A 127 -15.18 10.56 8.11
N SER A 128 -14.92 9.45 7.39
CA SER A 128 -14.78 8.11 7.98
C SER A 128 -13.32 7.66 8.15
N LEU A 129 -12.31 8.51 7.92
CA LEU A 129 -10.90 8.09 8.00
C LEU A 129 -10.48 7.53 9.38
N ALA A 130 -11.16 7.92 10.46
CA ALA A 130 -10.93 7.36 11.78
C ALA A 130 -11.33 5.88 11.91
N THR A 131 -12.18 5.38 11.00
CA THR A 131 -12.64 3.98 10.96
C THR A 131 -11.98 3.19 9.84
N LEU A 132 -10.98 3.77 9.17
CA LEU A 132 -10.18 3.05 8.19
C LEU A 132 -9.57 1.82 8.89
N PRO A 133 -9.69 0.61 8.31
CA PRO A 133 -9.17 -0.62 8.89
C PRO A 133 -7.64 -0.61 8.98
#